data_AF-A0A2W5MST1-F1
#
_entry.id   AF-A0A2W5MST1-F1
#
_cell.length_a   1.000
_cell.length_b   1.000
_cell.length_c   1.000
_cell.angle_alpha   90.00
_cell.angle_beta   90.00
_cell.angle_gamma   90.00
#
_symmetry.space_group_name_H-M   'P 1'
#
loop_
_entity.id
_entity.type
_entity.pdbx_description
1 polymer ?
#
loop_
_entity_poly.entity_id
_entity_poly.type
_entity_poly.pdbx_seq_one_letter_code
_entity_poly.pdbx_strand_id
1 'polypeptide(L)'
;MSAVTPTFNARASQTTRDAAVESKRERVAEFAKGSFERCERQWTNQFYDRLLKREGNAPTLQPSWSANDRNAHLMRAAEKMSVHRHMKNMNRIDRVADRMAGRRRDEMGR
;
A
#
# COMPACT_ATOMS: atom_id res chain seq x y z
N MET A 1 28.81 24.03 17.29
CA MET A 1 27.39 23.78 17.60
C MET A 1 26.95 22.59 16.76
N SER A 2 26.91 21.40 17.36
CA SER A 2 26.64 20.15 16.62
C SER A 2 25.19 20.13 16.14
N ALA A 3 25.01 19.97 14.83
CA ALA A 3 23.73 19.73 14.20
C ALA A 3 23.21 18.35 14.61
N VAL A 4 22.53 18.31 15.76
CA VAL A 4 21.72 17.17 16.16
C VAL A 4 20.63 17.00 15.10
N THR A 5 20.66 15.87 14.38
CA THR A 5 19.75 15.61 13.27
C THR A 5 18.29 15.66 13.76
N PRO A 6 17.33 16.14 12.94
CA PRO A 6 15.92 16.25 13.33
C PRO A 6 15.33 14.93 13.86
N THR A 7 15.84 13.80 13.37
CA THR A 7 15.48 12.45 13.78
C THR A 7 15.92 12.08 15.20
N PHE A 8 17.02 12.63 15.71
CA PHE A 8 17.47 12.39 17.08
C PHE A 8 16.59 13.12 18.10
N ASN A 9 16.24 14.38 17.82
CA ASN A 9 15.36 15.18 18.68
C ASN A 9 13.92 14.63 18.73
N ALA A 10 13.41 14.11 17.61
CA ALA A 10 12.09 13.48 17.55
C ALA A 10 11.97 12.18 18.35
N ARG A 11 13.08 11.43 18.51
CA ARG A 11 13.12 10.24 19.37
C ARG A 11 13.25 10.61 20.85
N ALA A 12 13.90 11.72 21.17
CA ALA A 12 14.04 12.21 22.54
C ALA A 12 12.73 12.75 23.12
N SER A 13 11.79 13.21 22.28
CA SER A 13 10.46 13.69 22.69
C SER A 13 9.36 12.62 22.61
N GLN A 14 9.66 11.39 22.17
CA GLN A 14 8.67 10.31 22.11
C GLN A 14 8.27 9.84 23.50
N THR A 15 6.97 9.78 23.74
CA THR A 15 6.45 9.14 24.95
C THR A 15 6.68 7.62 24.88
N THR A 16 6.74 6.93 26.01
CA THR A 16 6.83 5.45 26.05
C THR A 16 5.68 4.78 25.28
N ARG A 17 4.53 5.45 25.22
CA ARG A 17 3.37 5.07 24.42
C ARG A 17 3.65 5.15 22.91
N ASP A 18 4.28 6.21 22.44
CA ASP A 18 4.60 6.38 21.01
C ASP A 18 5.57 5.31 20.53
N ALA A 19 6.59 5.00 21.33
CA ALA A 19 7.54 3.93 21.03
C ALA A 19 6.86 2.55 20.93
N ALA A 20 5.92 2.24 21.84
CA ALA A 20 5.17 1.00 21.79
C ALA A 20 4.22 0.91 20.57
N VAL A 21 3.62 2.04 20.18
CA VAL A 21 2.76 2.14 18.99
C VAL A 21 3.58 1.95 17.72
N GLU A 22 4.75 2.57 17.61
CA GLU A 22 5.63 2.45 16.45
C GLU A 22 6.15 1.00 16.31
N SER A 23 6.63 0.39 17.39
CA SER A 23 7.06 -1.03 17.37
C SER A 23 5.91 -1.97 16.96
N LYS A 24 4.68 -1.68 17.36
CA LYS A 24 3.52 -2.45 16.91
C LYS A 24 3.22 -2.21 15.43
N ARG A 25 3.30 -0.97 14.96
CA ARG A 25 3.11 -0.61 13.54
C ARG A 25 4.11 -1.36 12.66
N GLU A 26 5.39 -1.34 13.01
CA GLU A 26 6.47 -2.04 12.28
C GLU A 26 6.16 -3.54 12.15
N ARG A 27 5.86 -4.23 13.26
CA ARG A 27 5.51 -5.66 13.22
C ARG A 27 4.31 -5.97 12.34
N VAL A 28 3.26 -5.13 12.40
CA VAL A 28 2.06 -5.33 11.58
C VAL A 28 2.34 -5.02 10.11
N ALA A 29 3.16 -4.02 9.81
CA ALA A 29 3.62 -3.70 8.47
C ALA A 29 4.44 -4.84 7.85
N GLU A 30 5.38 -5.41 8.60
CA GLU A 30 6.16 -6.58 8.17
C GLU A 30 5.27 -7.79 7.88
N PHE A 31 4.33 -8.08 8.78
CA PHE A 31 3.36 -9.16 8.57
C PHE A 31 2.50 -8.92 7.31
N ALA A 32 2.07 -7.68 7.09
CA ALA A 32 1.29 -7.30 5.91
C ALA A 32 2.10 -7.43 4.62
N LYS A 33 3.39 -7.08 4.65
CA LYS A 33 4.32 -7.26 3.54
C LYS A 33 4.53 -8.74 3.23
N GLY A 34 4.87 -9.57 4.22
CA GLY A 34 5.04 -11.01 4.02
C GLY A 34 3.75 -11.73 3.59
N SER A 35 2.59 -11.20 3.96
CA SER A 35 1.31 -11.70 3.45
C SER A 35 1.06 -11.29 2.01
N PHE A 36 1.44 -10.07 1.62
CA PHE A 36 1.36 -9.64 0.23
C PHE A 36 2.29 -10.47 -0.67
N GLU A 37 3.55 -10.64 -0.29
CA GLU A 37 4.52 -11.43 -1.08
C GLU A 37 4.03 -12.87 -1.34
N ARG A 38 3.40 -13.51 -0.34
CA ARG A 38 2.81 -14.85 -0.49
C ARG A 38 1.56 -14.88 -1.36
N CYS A 39 0.73 -13.84 -1.31
CA CYS A 39 -0.57 -13.80 -1.96
C CYS A 39 -0.59 -12.97 -3.26
N GLU A 40 0.51 -12.32 -3.63
CA GLU A 40 0.57 -11.36 -4.75
C GLU A 40 0.06 -12.01 -6.03
N ARG A 41 0.65 -13.16 -6.41
CA ARG A 41 0.27 -13.89 -7.62
C ARG A 41 -1.21 -14.30 -7.61
N GLN A 42 -1.72 -14.72 -6.46
CA GLN A 42 -3.12 -15.09 -6.31
C GLN A 42 -4.05 -13.89 -6.52
N TRP A 43 -3.71 -12.74 -5.95
CA TRP A 43 -4.49 -11.51 -6.12
C TRP A 43 -4.40 -10.97 -7.55
N THR A 44 -3.22 -10.98 -8.15
CA THR A 44 -3.03 -10.59 -9.56
C THR A 44 -3.90 -11.45 -10.46
N ASN A 45 -3.90 -12.78 -10.30
CA ASN A 45 -4.77 -13.67 -11.09
C ASN A 45 -6.26 -13.36 -10.87
N GLN A 46 -6.70 -13.14 -9.63
CA GLN A 46 -8.09 -12.77 -9.35
C GLN A 46 -8.49 -11.44 -10.00
N PHE A 47 -7.59 -10.45 -10.03
CA PHE A 47 -7.85 -9.17 -10.70
C PHE A 47 -7.86 -9.34 -12.22
N TYR A 48 -6.95 -10.13 -12.76
CA TYR A 48 -6.91 -10.47 -14.18
C TYR A 48 -8.22 -11.14 -14.64
N ASP A 49 -8.69 -12.16 -13.91
CA ASP A 49 -9.97 -12.82 -14.20
C ASP A 49 -11.16 -11.86 -14.15
N ARG A 50 -11.16 -10.91 -13.20
CA ARG A 50 -12.20 -9.88 -13.12
C ARG A 50 -12.13 -8.91 -14.29
N LEU A 51 -10.94 -8.52 -14.72
CA LEU A 51 -10.74 -7.65 -15.88
C LEU A 51 -11.21 -8.33 -17.16
N LEU A 52 -10.84 -9.61 -17.34
CA LEU A 52 -11.33 -10.44 -18.44
C LEU A 52 -12.86 -10.49 -18.49
N LYS A 53 -13.50 -10.74 -17.34
CA LYS A 53 -14.97 -10.76 -17.23
C LYS A 53 -15.61 -9.39 -17.51
N ARG A 54 -14.95 -8.30 -17.11
CA ARG A 54 -15.50 -6.93 -17.24
C ARG A 54 -15.42 -6.40 -18.67
N GLU A 55 -14.31 -6.63 -19.36
CA GLU A 55 -14.17 -6.21 -20.76
C GLU A 55 -14.94 -7.11 -21.74
N GLY A 56 -15.26 -8.35 -21.33
CA GLY A 56 -15.90 -9.32 -22.21
C GLY A 56 -15.02 -9.67 -23.42
N ASN A 57 -15.66 -10.14 -24.49
CA ASN A 57 -15.02 -10.46 -25.77
C ASN A 57 -15.14 -9.29 -26.76
N ALA A 58 -15.03 -8.06 -26.27
CA ALA A 58 -15.17 -6.87 -27.12
C ALA A 58 -13.99 -6.81 -28.11
N PRO A 59 -14.24 -6.70 -29.43
CA PRO A 59 -13.19 -6.54 -30.40
C PRO A 59 -12.43 -5.25 -30.10
N THR A 60 -11.14 -5.38 -29.79
CA THR A 60 -10.24 -4.24 -29.59
C THR A 60 -10.13 -3.48 -30.91
N LEU A 61 -10.67 -2.26 -30.94
CA LEU A 61 -10.45 -1.30 -32.04
C LEU A 61 -8.96 -0.91 -32.03
N GLN A 62 -8.14 -1.67 -32.76
CA GLN A 62 -6.72 -1.38 -32.93
C GLN A 62 -6.46 -0.86 -34.34
N PRO A 63 -5.72 0.24 -34.48
CA PRO A 63 -5.16 0.64 -35.76
C PRO A 63 -4.31 -0.49 -36.34
N SER A 64 -4.36 -0.68 -37.66
CA SER A 64 -3.66 -1.76 -38.37
C SER A 64 -2.14 -1.78 -38.16
N TRP A 65 -1.56 -0.66 -37.73
CA TRP A 65 -0.13 -0.50 -37.46
C TRP A 65 0.26 -0.71 -35.99
N SER A 66 -0.70 -0.93 -35.08
CA SER A 66 -0.41 -1.12 -33.65
C SER A 66 -0.58 -2.59 -33.26
N ALA A 67 0.46 -3.19 -32.68
CA ALA A 67 0.37 -4.49 -32.02
C ALA A 67 0.16 -4.28 -30.51
N ASN A 68 -1.09 -4.15 -30.08
CA ASN A 68 -1.39 -4.09 -28.65
C ASN A 68 -1.83 -5.49 -28.18
N ASP A 69 -0.92 -6.20 -27.50
CA ASP A 69 -1.27 -7.44 -26.82
C ASP A 69 -2.19 -7.12 -25.63
N ARG A 70 -3.49 -7.37 -25.85
CA ARG A 70 -4.55 -7.15 -24.86
C ARG A 70 -4.30 -7.92 -23.57
N ASN A 71 -3.90 -9.19 -23.67
CA ASN A 71 -3.71 -10.03 -22.49
C ASN A 71 -2.54 -9.51 -21.66
N ALA A 72 -1.44 -9.12 -22.32
CA ALA A 72 -0.32 -8.48 -21.64
C ALA A 72 -0.69 -7.13 -21.00
N HIS A 73 -1.59 -6.35 -21.63
CA HIS A 73 -2.08 -5.10 -21.04
C HIS A 73 -2.93 -5.36 -19.78
N LEU A 74 -3.86 -6.31 -19.86
CA LEU A 74 -4.72 -6.69 -18.73
C LEU A 74 -3.93 -7.29 -17.57
N MET A 75 -2.92 -8.10 -17.85
CA MET A 75 -2.03 -8.65 -16.83
C MET A 75 -1.27 -7.53 -16.10
N ARG A 76 -0.68 -6.59 -16.85
CA ARG A 76 -0.03 -5.40 -16.28
C ARG A 76 -0.98 -4.54 -15.43
N ALA A 77 -2.25 -4.43 -15.85
CA ALA A 77 -3.26 -3.73 -15.06
C ALA A 77 -3.58 -4.47 -13.76
N ALA A 78 -3.72 -5.81 -13.82
CA ALA A 78 -3.98 -6.64 -12.65
C ALA A 78 -2.84 -6.58 -11.60
N GLU A 79 -1.59 -6.57 -12.05
CA GLU A 79 -0.40 -6.37 -11.20
C GLU A 79 -0.44 -5.02 -10.49
N LYS A 80 -0.75 -3.94 -11.22
CA LYS A 80 -0.90 -2.61 -10.61
C LYS A 80 -2.02 -2.59 -9.57
N MET A 81 -3.12 -3.32 -9.79
CA MET A 81 -4.22 -3.42 -8.84
C MET A 81 -3.83 -4.20 -7.56
N SER A 82 -3.04 -5.27 -7.68
CA SER A 82 -2.56 -6.02 -6.51
C SER A 82 -1.60 -5.19 -5.66
N VAL A 83 -0.66 -4.48 -6.28
CA VAL A 83 0.23 -3.52 -5.61
C VAL A 83 -0.55 -2.39 -4.96
N HIS A 84 -1.52 -1.79 -5.67
CA HIS A 84 -2.34 -0.72 -5.13
C HIS A 84 -3.14 -1.17 -3.89
N ARG A 85 -3.66 -2.41 -3.90
CA ARG A 85 -4.32 -3.00 -2.74
C ARG A 85 -3.38 -3.10 -1.54
N HIS A 86 -2.14 -3.55 -1.75
CA HIS A 86 -1.13 -3.61 -0.70
C HIS A 86 -0.80 -2.22 -0.14
N MET A 87 -0.55 -1.23 -1.01
CA MET A 87 -0.29 0.16 -0.61
C MET A 87 -1.45 0.74 0.20
N LYS A 88 -2.71 0.46 -0.18
CA LYS A 88 -3.88 0.90 0.58
C LYS A 88 -3.93 0.28 1.98
N ASN A 89 -3.51 -0.97 2.12
CA ASN A 89 -3.41 -1.62 3.43
C ASN A 89 -2.32 -1.00 4.30
N MET A 90 -1.14 -0.73 3.73
CA MET A 90 -0.04 -0.03 4.41
C MET A 90 -0.47 1.34 4.92
N ASN A 91 -1.11 2.15 4.06
CA ASN A 91 -1.66 3.45 4.45
C ASN A 91 -2.70 3.35 5.57
N ARG A 92 -3.44 2.23 5.66
CA ARG A 92 -4.40 2.01 6.76
C ARG A 92 -3.68 1.70 8.06
N ILE A 93 -2.63 0.89 8.02
CA ILE A 93 -1.79 0.57 9.20
C ILE A 93 -1.22 1.87 9.77
N ASP A 94 -0.65 2.72 8.91
CA ASP A 94 -0.07 4.01 9.30
C ASP A 94 -1.10 4.93 9.96
N ARG A 95 -2.26 5.12 9.32
CA ARG A 95 -3.34 5.96 9.89
C ARG A 95 -3.85 5.46 11.24
N VAL A 96 -3.86 4.15 11.46
CA VAL A 96 -4.26 3.56 12.74
C VAL A 96 -3.18 3.79 13.79
N ALA A 97 -1.90 3.64 13.43
CA ALA A 97 -0.78 3.95 14.31
C ALA A 97 -0.81 5.43 14.75
N ASP A 98 -1.01 6.37 13.81
CA ASP A 98 -1.11 7.79 14.13
C ASP A 98 -2.28 8.11 15.07
N ARG A 99 -3.41 7.41 14.90
CA ARG A 99 -4.55 7.53 15.82
C ARG A 99 -4.22 6.98 17.22
N MET A 100 -3.50 5.87 17.32
CA MET A 100 -3.11 5.27 18.60
C MET A 100 -2.08 6.12 19.36
N ALA A 101 -1.16 6.75 18.63
CA ALA A 101 -0.19 7.72 19.14
C ALA A 101 -0.85 9.03 19.60
N GLY A 102 -2.09 9.30 19.21
CA GLY A 102 -2.81 10.51 19.63
C GLY A 102 -2.53 11.75 18.77
N ARG A 103 -1.67 11.64 17.75
CA ARG A 103 -1.29 12.76 16.86
C ARG A 103 -2.49 13.49 16.22
N ARG A 104 -3.56 12.77 15.89
CA ARG A 104 -4.81 13.36 15.36
C ARG A 104 -5.69 14.04 16.40
N ARG A 105 -5.51 13.75 17.70
CA ARG A 105 -6.28 14.37 18.78
C ARG A 105 -5.72 15.76 19.09
N ASP A 106 -4.41 15.90 19.03
CA ASP A 106 -3.70 17.15 19.32
C ASP A 106 -3.82 18.19 18.19
N GLU A 107 -3.91 17.75 16.91
CA GLU A 107 -4.18 18.64 15.77
C GLU A 107 -5.58 19.27 15.78
N MET A 108 -6.54 18.72 16.55
CA MET A 108 -7.89 19.27 16.69
C MET A 108 -8.11 20.08 17.97
N GLY A 109 -7.05 20.43 18.71
CA GLY A 109 -7.08 21.44 19.76
C GLY A 109 -8.23 21.29 20.78
N ARG A 110 -8.36 20.11 21.39
CA ARG A 110 -9.26 19.90 22.54
C ARG A 110 -8.50 19.50 23.77
#